data_AF-A0A9X3VCG3-F1
#
_entry.id   AF-A0A9X3VCG3-F1
#
_cell.length_a   1.000
_cell.length_b   1.000
_cell.length_c   1.000
_cell.angle_alpha   90.00
_cell.angle_beta   90.00
_cell.angle_gamma   90.00
#
_symmetry.space_group_name_H-M   'P 1'
#
loop_
_entity.id
_entity.type
_entity.pdbx_description
1 polymer ?
#
loop_
_entity_poly.entity_id
_entity_poly.type
_entity_poly.pdbx_seq_one_letter_code
_entity_poly.pdbx_strand_id
1 'polypeptide(L)'
;MPDLNAAPPQPPQLPDLNAAPPQPPQLPDLNAALPQPPQLPDLNAALPTSPRPQRPTSGPSTPVPPAPDLLTLPYVDPAAFGLHGAPHPEQVFRLLDILNAHPEQRPRVLRVAADLLVALGAQPELRDGLEERWAREMPVHPATASAIQQLMDQLVTFERNDVESDDEEETDVEEELSMELARQTAPLSHEMARWMSRDQRAPAAVSDTFDEDPLAPAFARLLARLHEPGPEGSSTAVEQRAGQVAFVVDAISRNSDLREQVFLIAQTALGSCQDNLLEGFSKILLAVRDHQMVDEIRAGRVDAAQFHRWAGQQLRLSLLESEVTRFIHRELQRPDLQPWLRKHLTREPLETLVHAKEALRERLDLPDGTVSGMTALQISVLDPRHIAALEHAVLGQARDPDTYGEFMMGHSTWRAGMQALHPAPFQALHALRDADPIFVEDIPEDVAGQADYAERARQVEAHWRQQEDHLLRQLAGFDTPAPPTAAKPEPATA
;
A
#
# COMPACT_ATOMS: atom_id res chain seq x y z
N MET A 1 28.46 -44.07 -60.56
CA MET A 1 27.68 -45.00 -59.72
C MET A 1 27.89 -44.62 -58.26
N PRO A 2 27.04 -43.77 -57.68
CA PRO A 2 26.89 -43.63 -56.24
C PRO A 2 25.71 -44.48 -55.74
N ASP A 3 25.78 -44.78 -54.45
CA ASP A 3 25.12 -45.83 -53.68
C ASP A 3 23.58 -45.71 -53.59
N LEU A 4 22.87 -46.83 -53.78
CA LEU A 4 21.40 -46.94 -53.78
C LEU A 4 20.82 -47.49 -52.45
N ASN A 5 21.58 -47.42 -51.35
CA ASN A 5 21.15 -47.92 -50.03
C ASN A 5 21.10 -46.87 -48.91
N ALA A 6 20.98 -45.58 -49.22
CA ALA A 6 20.75 -44.58 -48.18
C ALA A 6 19.28 -44.59 -47.71
N ALA A 7 19.05 -44.97 -46.45
CA ALA A 7 17.75 -44.87 -45.79
C ALA A 7 17.29 -43.40 -45.69
N PRO A 8 15.98 -43.12 -45.79
CA PRO A 8 15.46 -41.75 -45.70
C PRO A 8 15.70 -41.16 -44.29
N PRO A 9 15.94 -39.84 -44.17
CA PRO A 9 16.13 -39.19 -42.89
C PRO A 9 14.84 -39.26 -42.05
N GLN A 10 14.99 -39.51 -40.75
CA GLN A 10 13.86 -39.51 -39.82
C GLN A 10 13.27 -38.10 -39.67
N PRO A 11 11.94 -37.97 -39.47
CA PRO A 11 11.32 -36.69 -39.21
C PRO A 11 11.82 -36.11 -37.87
N PRO A 12 11.89 -34.78 -37.73
CA PRO A 12 12.33 -34.14 -36.49
C PRO A 12 11.37 -34.52 -35.36
N GLN A 13 11.93 -34.99 -34.24
CA GLN A 13 11.15 -35.23 -33.03
C GLN A 13 10.64 -33.90 -32.47
N LEU A 14 9.33 -33.82 -32.25
CA LEU A 14 8.69 -32.70 -31.56
C LEU A 14 9.21 -32.66 -30.10
N PRO A 15 9.48 -31.46 -29.54
CA PRO A 15 9.94 -31.35 -28.16
C PRO A 15 8.86 -31.84 -27.18
N ASP A 16 9.31 -32.58 -26.17
CA ASP A 16 8.49 -33.07 -25.07
C ASP A 16 8.03 -31.89 -24.20
N LEU A 17 6.74 -31.56 -24.28
CA LEU A 17 6.11 -30.45 -23.56
C LEU A 17 5.97 -30.71 -22.04
N ASN A 18 6.43 -31.86 -21.54
CA ASN A 18 6.48 -32.17 -20.10
C ASN A 18 7.90 -32.10 -19.50
N ALA A 19 8.90 -31.65 -20.26
CA ALA A 19 10.23 -31.39 -19.70
C ALA A 19 10.20 -30.12 -18.82
N ALA A 20 10.65 -30.24 -17.56
CA ALA A 20 10.77 -29.11 -16.65
C ALA A 20 11.65 -28.01 -17.28
N PRO A 21 11.23 -26.73 -17.23
CA PRO A 21 12.00 -25.65 -17.82
C PRO A 21 13.36 -25.50 -17.12
N PRO A 22 14.43 -25.13 -17.86
CA PRO A 22 15.71 -24.78 -17.23
C PRO A 22 15.49 -23.58 -16.30
N GLN A 23 16.07 -23.64 -15.10
CA GLN A 23 15.96 -22.56 -14.13
C GLN A 23 16.47 -21.24 -14.73
N PRO A 24 15.74 -20.12 -14.54
CA PRO A 24 16.20 -18.82 -14.99
C PRO A 24 17.49 -18.43 -14.25
N PRO A 25 18.40 -17.66 -14.88
CA PRO A 25 19.59 -17.15 -14.21
C PRO A 25 19.16 -16.34 -12.98
N GLN A 26 19.77 -16.62 -11.82
CA GLN A 26 19.53 -15.86 -10.60
C GLN A 26 19.99 -14.41 -10.81
N LEU A 27 19.02 -13.50 -10.94
CA LEU A 27 19.24 -12.06 -10.89
C LEU A 27 19.24 -11.59 -9.42
N PRO A 28 20.02 -10.53 -9.08
CA PRO A 28 20.32 -10.14 -7.71
C PRO A 28 19.08 -9.69 -6.94
N ASP A 29 19.03 -10.09 -5.67
CA ASP A 29 18.00 -9.75 -4.70
C ASP A 29 18.03 -8.24 -4.40
N LEU A 30 17.06 -7.50 -4.93
CA LEU A 30 16.89 -6.05 -4.70
C LEU A 30 16.44 -5.72 -3.27
N ASN A 31 16.20 -6.71 -2.39
CA ASN A 31 15.99 -6.50 -0.95
C ASN A 31 17.30 -6.48 -0.13
N ALA A 32 18.46 -6.70 -0.74
CA ALA A 32 19.74 -6.80 -0.01
C ALA A 32 20.40 -5.46 0.35
N ALA A 33 19.88 -4.31 -0.10
CA ALA A 33 20.53 -3.00 0.05
C ALA A 33 20.03 -2.18 1.25
N LEU A 34 19.84 -2.79 2.42
CA LEU A 34 19.71 -2.06 3.68
C LEU A 34 20.86 -2.44 4.63
N PRO A 35 21.74 -1.49 5.01
CA PRO A 35 22.75 -1.75 6.02
C PRO A 35 22.08 -2.09 7.36
N GLN A 36 22.58 -3.14 8.03
CA GLN A 36 22.10 -3.52 9.35
C GLN A 36 22.39 -2.41 10.38
N PRO A 37 21.42 -2.02 11.22
CA PRO A 37 21.68 -1.03 12.26
C PRO A 37 22.49 -1.64 13.42
N PRO A 38 23.41 -0.87 14.04
CA PRO A 38 24.21 -1.31 15.17
C PRO A 38 23.35 -1.46 16.45
N GLN A 39 23.61 -2.53 17.21
CA GLN A 39 22.96 -2.80 18.50
C GLN A 39 23.48 -1.89 19.61
N LEU A 40 22.62 -1.15 20.32
CA LEU A 40 22.90 -0.52 21.65
C LEU A 40 21.58 0.04 22.29
N PRO A 41 21.52 0.34 23.61
CA PRO A 41 21.13 -0.53 24.71
C PRO A 41 19.73 -0.21 25.32
N ASP A 42 19.24 -1.17 26.11
CA ASP A 42 17.95 -1.23 26.80
C ASP A 42 17.74 -0.08 27.82
N LEU A 43 16.61 0.63 27.71
CA LEU A 43 16.18 1.70 28.63
C LEU A 43 14.72 1.48 29.07
N ASN A 44 14.49 0.38 29.80
CA ASN A 44 13.35 0.28 30.70
C ASN A 44 13.62 1.07 31.99
N ALA A 45 12.96 2.22 32.19
CA ALA A 45 12.70 2.75 33.53
C ALA A 45 11.51 3.73 33.57
N ALA A 46 10.55 3.37 34.43
CA ALA A 46 9.59 4.22 35.15
C ALA A 46 8.27 4.66 34.45
N LEU A 47 7.22 3.87 34.75
CA LEU A 47 5.84 4.34 34.97
C LEU A 47 5.76 5.31 36.16
N PRO A 48 4.73 6.19 36.24
CA PRO A 48 3.58 5.83 37.09
C PRO A 48 2.19 6.22 36.54
N THR A 49 1.22 5.53 37.14
CA THR A 49 -0.24 5.45 37.01
C THR A 49 -1.07 6.70 37.37
N SER A 50 -2.17 6.92 36.60
CA SER A 50 -3.60 7.26 36.92
C SER A 50 -3.97 8.16 38.12
N PRO A 51 -5.07 8.98 38.08
CA PRO A 51 -6.46 8.49 37.89
C PRO A 51 -7.53 9.43 37.24
N ARG A 52 -8.66 8.81 36.83
CA ARG A 52 -10.02 9.35 36.51
C ARG A 52 -10.74 9.78 37.82
N PRO A 53 -12.01 10.29 37.89
CA PRO A 53 -13.04 10.58 36.86
C PRO A 53 -13.89 11.88 37.08
N GLN A 54 -14.81 12.22 36.15
CA GLN A 54 -16.28 12.43 36.36
C GLN A 54 -17.02 13.04 35.13
N ARG A 55 -18.31 12.70 35.01
CA ARG A 55 -19.37 13.06 34.02
C ARG A 55 -20.46 13.88 34.77
N PRO A 56 -21.65 14.25 34.24
CA PRO A 56 -22.14 14.65 32.89
C PRO A 56 -22.98 15.96 32.91
N THR A 57 -23.41 16.51 31.75
CA THR A 57 -24.76 17.13 31.59
C THR A 57 -25.23 17.16 30.11
N SER A 58 -26.46 16.66 29.90
CA SER A 58 -27.52 16.81 28.85
C SER A 58 -27.41 18.02 27.89
N GLY A 59 -27.61 17.96 26.55
CA GLY A 59 -28.70 17.47 25.65
C GLY A 59 -29.06 18.65 24.68
N PRO A 60 -29.46 18.49 23.38
CA PRO A 60 -30.63 17.73 22.93
C PRO A 60 -30.54 16.95 21.59
N SER A 61 -31.41 15.94 21.48
CA SER A 61 -32.01 15.29 20.30
C SER A 61 -31.13 14.94 19.09
N THR A 62 -30.53 13.75 19.18
CA THR A 62 -29.92 12.97 18.10
C THR A 62 -30.95 12.24 17.23
N PRO A 63 -30.66 12.03 15.93
CA PRO A 63 -31.31 10.98 15.15
C PRO A 63 -31.06 9.62 15.82
N VAL A 64 -32.03 8.71 15.77
CA VAL A 64 -31.93 7.37 16.38
C VAL A 64 -30.68 6.68 15.82
N PRO A 65 -29.66 6.38 16.65
CA PRO A 65 -28.48 5.66 16.18
C PRO A 65 -28.90 4.23 15.78
N PRO A 66 -28.28 3.63 14.75
CA PRO A 66 -28.42 2.19 14.53
C PRO A 66 -28.05 1.47 15.82
N ALA A 67 -28.82 0.43 16.17
CA ALA A 67 -28.55 -0.35 17.37
C ALA A 67 -27.09 -0.86 17.31
N PRO A 68 -26.34 -0.80 18.43
CA PRO A 68 -24.96 -1.30 18.45
C PRO A 68 -24.95 -2.79 18.11
N ASP A 69 -24.02 -3.21 17.24
CA ASP A 69 -23.79 -4.62 16.95
C ASP A 69 -23.50 -5.37 18.25
N LEU A 70 -24.33 -6.36 18.56
CA LEU A 70 -24.27 -7.09 19.82
C LEU A 70 -22.95 -7.88 19.97
N LEU A 71 -22.27 -8.18 18.85
CA LEU A 71 -20.96 -8.83 18.83
C LEU A 71 -19.80 -7.89 19.17
N THR A 72 -20.05 -6.59 19.30
CA THR A 72 -19.05 -5.61 19.78
C THR A 72 -19.07 -5.43 21.31
N LEU A 73 -20.05 -6.03 21.99
CA LEU A 73 -20.13 -6.00 23.45
C LEU A 73 -19.00 -6.86 24.08
N PRO A 74 -18.47 -6.46 25.26
CA PRO A 74 -17.44 -7.23 25.96
C PRO A 74 -17.86 -8.69 26.17
N TYR A 75 -16.96 -9.62 25.87
CA TYR A 75 -17.21 -11.06 26.02
C TYR A 75 -17.69 -11.41 27.43
N VAL A 76 -18.69 -12.29 27.51
CA VAL A 76 -19.22 -12.83 28.76
C VAL A 76 -19.32 -14.35 28.62
N ASP A 77 -18.73 -15.08 29.56
CA ASP A 77 -18.84 -16.53 29.61
C ASP A 77 -20.31 -16.95 29.85
N PRO A 78 -20.93 -17.78 28.96
CA PRO A 78 -22.28 -18.30 29.14
C PRO A 78 -22.48 -19.04 30.47
N ALA A 79 -21.43 -19.64 31.03
CA ALA A 79 -21.48 -20.29 32.34
C ALA A 79 -21.85 -19.34 33.48
N ALA A 80 -21.60 -18.03 33.32
CA ALA A 80 -22.01 -17.01 34.29
C ALA A 80 -23.54 -16.87 34.44
N PHE A 81 -24.30 -17.40 33.49
CA PHE A 81 -25.77 -17.46 33.52
C PHE A 81 -26.30 -18.89 33.75
N GLY A 82 -25.45 -19.83 34.16
CA GLY A 82 -25.82 -21.23 34.38
C GLY A 82 -26.14 -21.99 33.09
N LEU A 83 -25.66 -21.48 31.94
CA LEU A 83 -25.79 -22.16 30.66
C LEU A 83 -24.61 -23.12 30.48
N HIS A 84 -24.93 -24.41 30.32
CA HIS A 84 -23.96 -25.47 30.11
C HIS A 84 -24.42 -26.38 28.97
N GLY A 85 -23.46 -26.94 28.23
CA GLY A 85 -23.74 -27.87 27.13
C GLY A 85 -23.84 -27.18 25.76
N ALA A 86 -24.36 -27.93 24.78
CA ALA A 86 -24.52 -27.45 23.41
C ALA A 86 -25.55 -26.29 23.33
N PRO A 87 -25.40 -25.37 22.36
CA PRO A 87 -26.33 -24.28 22.15
C PRO A 87 -27.73 -24.80 21.77
N HIS A 88 -28.78 -24.27 22.39
CA HIS A 88 -30.18 -24.61 22.07
C HIS A 88 -31.09 -23.37 22.21
N PRO A 89 -32.15 -23.19 21.40
CA PRO A 89 -33.04 -22.02 21.46
C PRO A 89 -33.58 -21.69 22.85
N GLU A 90 -33.88 -22.71 23.66
CA GLU A 90 -34.32 -22.56 25.07
C GLU A 90 -33.34 -21.77 25.96
N GLN A 91 -32.05 -21.77 25.63
CA GLN A 91 -31.05 -21.01 26.38
C GLN A 91 -31.21 -19.50 26.14
N VAL A 92 -31.61 -19.09 24.93
CA VAL A 92 -31.91 -17.69 24.60
C VAL A 92 -33.14 -17.22 25.37
N PHE A 93 -34.19 -18.04 25.46
CA PHE A 93 -35.39 -17.69 26.24
C PHE A 93 -35.12 -17.63 27.75
N ARG A 94 -34.27 -18.51 28.29
CA ARG A 94 -33.83 -18.43 29.69
C ARG A 94 -33.06 -17.14 29.99
N LEU A 95 -32.24 -16.67 29.05
CA LEU A 95 -31.55 -15.38 29.17
C LEU A 95 -32.54 -14.20 29.20
N LEU A 96 -33.63 -14.28 28.45
CA LEU A 96 -34.70 -13.28 28.49
C LEU A 96 -35.49 -13.32 29.81
N ASP A 97 -35.69 -14.50 30.41
CA ASP A 97 -36.30 -14.61 31.73
C ASP A 97 -35.39 -14.00 32.82
N ILE A 98 -34.06 -14.19 32.71
CA ILE A 98 -33.07 -13.51 33.58
C ILE A 98 -33.16 -12.00 33.39
N LEU A 99 -33.32 -11.52 32.15
CA LEU A 99 -33.46 -10.10 31.85
C LEU A 99 -34.74 -9.49 32.44
N ASN A 100 -35.85 -10.24 32.45
CA ASN A 100 -37.08 -9.84 33.10
C ASN A 100 -36.90 -9.65 34.62
N ALA A 101 -36.14 -10.54 35.27
CA ALA A 101 -35.84 -10.45 36.69
C ALA A 101 -34.78 -9.38 37.02
N HIS A 102 -33.82 -9.17 36.12
CA HIS A 102 -32.63 -8.33 36.31
C HIS A 102 -32.32 -7.45 35.08
N PRO A 103 -33.09 -6.37 34.84
CA PRO A 103 -32.92 -5.50 33.68
C PRO A 103 -31.52 -4.86 33.55
N GLU A 104 -30.81 -4.70 34.67
CA GLU A 104 -29.45 -4.18 34.72
C GLU A 104 -28.41 -5.08 34.03
N GLN A 105 -28.74 -6.37 33.82
CA GLN A 105 -27.85 -7.33 33.18
C GLN A 105 -27.94 -7.29 31.65
N ARG A 106 -28.78 -6.41 31.08
CA ARG A 106 -29.05 -6.28 29.64
C ARG A 106 -27.82 -6.40 28.74
N PRO A 107 -26.70 -5.67 28.95
CA PRO A 107 -25.56 -5.74 28.03
C PRO A 107 -24.89 -7.13 28.04
N ARG A 108 -24.85 -7.77 29.21
CA ARG A 108 -24.24 -9.09 29.38
C ARG A 108 -25.14 -10.19 28.82
N VAL A 109 -26.45 -10.07 29.05
CA VAL A 109 -27.47 -10.97 28.49
C VAL A 109 -27.49 -10.92 26.98
N LEU A 110 -27.51 -9.71 26.39
CA LEU A 110 -27.50 -9.53 24.94
C LEU A 110 -26.24 -10.07 24.28
N ARG A 111 -25.08 -9.92 24.92
CA ARG A 111 -23.83 -10.52 24.42
C ARG A 111 -23.92 -12.04 24.34
N VAL A 112 -24.31 -12.70 25.44
CA VAL A 112 -24.40 -14.16 25.48
C VAL A 112 -25.49 -14.66 24.53
N ALA A 113 -26.62 -13.95 24.43
CA ALA A 113 -27.67 -14.27 23.48
C ALA A 113 -27.17 -14.15 22.03
N ALA A 114 -26.42 -13.10 21.68
CA ALA A 114 -25.83 -12.95 20.35
C ALA A 114 -24.82 -14.06 20.02
N ASP A 115 -23.97 -14.46 20.97
CA ASP A 115 -23.06 -15.61 20.79
C ASP A 115 -23.83 -16.93 20.57
N LEU A 116 -24.98 -17.11 21.24
CA LEU A 116 -25.86 -18.25 21.00
C LEU A 116 -26.55 -18.15 19.63
N LEU A 117 -26.96 -16.97 19.18
CA LEU A 117 -27.54 -16.77 17.84
C LEU A 117 -26.54 -17.13 16.73
N VAL A 118 -25.27 -16.75 16.89
CA VAL A 118 -24.19 -17.16 15.96
C VAL A 118 -24.08 -18.68 15.87
N ALA A 119 -24.21 -19.38 16.99
CA ALA A 119 -24.08 -20.83 17.03
C ALA A 119 -25.35 -21.58 16.58
N LEU A 120 -26.53 -20.97 16.71
CA LEU A 120 -27.82 -21.56 16.35
C LEU A 120 -28.24 -21.26 14.90
N GLY A 121 -27.82 -20.12 14.35
CA GLY A 121 -28.26 -19.64 13.05
C GLY A 121 -29.72 -19.17 13.05
N ALA A 122 -30.28 -18.93 11.86
CA ALA A 122 -31.64 -18.44 11.66
C ALA A 122 -32.72 -19.55 11.75
N GLN A 123 -32.76 -20.27 12.88
CA GLN A 123 -33.76 -21.31 13.08
C GLN A 123 -35.19 -20.72 13.17
N PRO A 124 -36.18 -21.26 12.41
CA PRO A 124 -37.57 -20.76 12.44
C PRO A 124 -38.18 -20.75 13.84
N GLU A 125 -37.89 -21.77 14.64
CA GLU A 125 -38.38 -21.91 16.03
C GLU A 125 -37.92 -20.76 16.94
N LEU A 126 -36.72 -20.23 16.69
CA LEU A 126 -36.15 -19.13 17.47
C LEU A 126 -36.74 -17.80 17.05
N ARG A 127 -36.96 -17.59 15.75
CA ARG A 127 -37.62 -16.41 15.19
C ARG A 127 -39.07 -16.31 15.67
N ASP A 128 -39.86 -17.35 15.44
CA ASP A 128 -41.27 -17.41 15.82
C ASP A 128 -41.43 -17.25 17.34
N GLY A 129 -40.55 -17.89 18.12
CA GLY A 129 -40.55 -17.78 19.58
C GLY A 129 -40.16 -16.38 20.09
N LEU A 130 -39.23 -15.68 19.43
CA LEU A 130 -38.87 -14.30 19.77
C LEU A 130 -39.99 -13.31 19.41
N GLU A 131 -40.64 -13.48 18.26
CA GLU A 131 -41.79 -12.66 17.85
C GLU A 131 -42.98 -12.81 18.84
N GLU A 132 -43.32 -14.06 19.21
CA GLU A 132 -44.37 -14.33 20.19
C GLU A 132 -44.01 -13.74 21.56
N ARG A 133 -42.75 -13.88 21.99
CA ARG A 133 -42.28 -13.33 23.27
C ARG A 133 -42.26 -11.81 23.25
N TRP A 134 -41.85 -11.18 22.15
CA TRP A 134 -41.89 -9.73 22.00
C TRP A 134 -43.31 -9.19 22.18
N ALA A 135 -44.30 -9.80 21.51
CA ALA A 135 -45.70 -9.39 21.61
C ALA A 135 -46.24 -9.49 23.04
N ARG A 136 -45.77 -10.48 23.81
CA ARG A 136 -46.14 -10.68 25.23
C ARG A 136 -45.44 -9.70 26.18
N GLU A 137 -44.18 -9.37 25.92
CA GLU A 137 -43.33 -8.58 26.81
C GLU A 137 -43.42 -7.07 26.55
N MET A 138 -43.77 -6.65 25.33
CA MET A 138 -43.91 -5.23 24.96
C MET A 138 -44.81 -4.40 25.90
N PRO A 139 -45.98 -4.89 26.39
CA PRO A 139 -46.80 -4.13 27.32
C PRO A 139 -46.35 -4.17 28.79
N VAL A 140 -45.47 -5.11 29.19
CA VAL A 140 -45.16 -5.38 30.62
C VAL A 140 -43.68 -5.11 30.97
N HIS A 141 -42.76 -5.44 30.07
CA HIS A 141 -41.31 -5.37 30.28
C HIS A 141 -40.60 -4.67 29.11
N PRO A 142 -40.58 -3.32 29.07
CA PRO A 142 -40.06 -2.56 27.92
C PRO A 142 -38.56 -2.77 27.66
N ALA A 143 -37.77 -3.05 28.71
CA ALA A 143 -36.35 -3.34 28.58
C ALA A 143 -36.10 -4.68 27.87
N THR A 144 -36.90 -5.69 28.18
CA THR A 144 -36.85 -7.03 27.57
C THR A 144 -37.39 -6.99 26.15
N ALA A 145 -38.52 -6.32 25.91
CA ALA A 145 -39.05 -6.14 24.56
C ALA A 145 -38.04 -5.44 23.63
N SER A 146 -37.32 -4.43 24.14
CA SER A 146 -36.25 -3.77 23.39
C SER A 146 -35.03 -4.67 23.15
N ALA A 147 -34.73 -5.60 24.07
CA ALA A 147 -33.67 -6.59 23.87
C ALA A 147 -34.08 -7.67 22.85
N ILE A 148 -35.33 -8.12 22.88
CA ILE A 148 -35.88 -9.06 21.91
C ILE A 148 -35.85 -8.45 20.51
N GLN A 149 -36.22 -7.16 20.37
CA GLN A 149 -36.11 -6.44 19.10
C GLN A 149 -34.68 -6.46 18.55
N GLN A 150 -33.68 -6.20 19.39
CA GLN A 150 -32.27 -6.22 18.97
C GLN A 150 -31.78 -7.62 18.55
N LEU A 151 -32.29 -8.67 19.20
CA LEU A 151 -31.99 -10.05 18.80
C LEU A 151 -32.66 -10.43 17.48
N MET A 152 -33.88 -9.96 17.22
CA MET A 152 -34.57 -10.14 15.94
C MET A 152 -33.85 -9.39 14.81
N ASP A 153 -33.43 -8.14 15.04
CA ASP A 153 -32.66 -7.36 14.06
C ASP A 153 -31.31 -8.04 13.73
N GLN A 154 -30.67 -8.66 14.72
CA GLN A 154 -29.45 -9.45 14.53
C GLN A 154 -29.72 -10.73 13.70
N LEU A 155 -30.83 -11.43 13.95
CA LEU A 155 -31.23 -12.61 13.17
C LEU A 155 -31.49 -12.27 11.70
N VAL A 156 -32.15 -11.15 11.42
CA VAL A 156 -32.37 -10.66 10.04
C VAL A 156 -31.03 -10.35 9.36
N THR A 157 -30.04 -9.87 10.11
CA THR A 157 -28.69 -9.64 9.59
C THR A 157 -27.97 -10.96 9.27
N PHE A 158 -28.18 -12.01 10.07
CA PHE A 158 -27.68 -13.35 9.76
C PHE A 158 -28.39 -13.96 8.55
N GLU A 159 -29.72 -13.87 8.45
CA GLU A 159 -30.46 -14.33 7.27
C GLU A 159 -29.99 -13.62 6.00
N ARG A 160 -29.69 -12.32 6.06
CA ARG A 160 -29.17 -11.58 4.90
C ARG A 160 -27.74 -11.95 4.51
N ASN A 161 -26.98 -12.58 5.41
CA ASN A 161 -25.63 -13.07 5.17
C ASN A 161 -25.60 -14.58 4.86
N ASP A 162 -26.65 -15.34 5.19
CA ASP A 162 -26.82 -16.78 4.86
C ASP A 162 -27.62 -17.01 3.57
N VAL A 163 -28.30 -16.00 3.01
CA VAL A 163 -28.98 -16.07 1.69
C VAL A 163 -28.02 -15.73 0.53
N GLU A 164 -26.73 -16.06 0.69
CA GLU A 164 -25.77 -16.24 -0.41
C GLU A 164 -25.39 -17.73 -0.56
N SER A 165 -26.36 -18.65 -0.49
CA SER A 165 -26.17 -20.01 -1.01
C SER A 165 -27.51 -20.74 -1.12
N ASP A 166 -27.66 -21.45 -2.24
CA ASP A 166 -28.62 -22.52 -2.49
C ASP A 166 -30.04 -22.07 -2.90
N ASP A 167 -30.18 -21.64 -4.17
CA ASP A 167 -31.07 -22.26 -5.17
C ASP A 167 -31.58 -21.35 -6.30
N GLU A 168 -31.05 -20.13 -6.49
CA GLU A 168 -31.29 -19.37 -7.72
C GLU A 168 -29.97 -18.81 -8.30
N GLU A 169 -29.70 -19.17 -9.57
CA GLU A 169 -28.72 -18.60 -10.52
C GLU A 169 -27.28 -19.17 -10.58
N GLU A 170 -27.14 -20.49 -10.76
CA GLU A 170 -25.91 -21.09 -11.34
C GLU A 170 -25.57 -20.54 -12.75
N THR A 171 -26.53 -19.90 -13.42
CA THR A 171 -26.35 -19.24 -14.73
C THR A 171 -25.70 -17.85 -14.65
N ASP A 172 -25.93 -17.09 -13.58
CA ASP A 172 -25.36 -15.73 -13.45
C ASP A 172 -23.89 -15.77 -13.03
N VAL A 173 -23.47 -16.78 -12.25
CA VAL A 173 -22.05 -16.89 -11.86
C VAL A 173 -21.15 -17.15 -13.06
N GLU A 174 -21.58 -17.98 -14.02
CA GLU A 174 -20.79 -18.26 -15.23
C GLU A 174 -20.77 -17.06 -16.18
N GLU A 175 -21.89 -16.33 -16.32
CA GLU A 175 -21.97 -15.10 -17.11
C GLU A 175 -21.18 -13.96 -16.44
N GLU A 176 -21.26 -13.81 -15.13
CA GLU A 176 -20.51 -12.82 -14.35
C GLU A 176 -19.01 -13.12 -14.37
N LEU A 177 -18.61 -14.37 -14.19
CA LEU A 177 -17.21 -14.80 -14.26
C LEU A 177 -16.66 -14.66 -15.68
N SER A 178 -17.46 -14.92 -16.71
CA SER A 178 -17.03 -14.73 -18.11
C SER A 178 -16.99 -13.26 -18.51
N MET A 179 -17.89 -12.42 -18.01
CA MET A 179 -17.80 -10.96 -18.15
C MET A 179 -16.61 -10.38 -17.41
N GLU A 180 -16.28 -10.90 -16.24
CA GLU A 180 -15.11 -10.50 -15.45
C GLU A 180 -13.81 -10.97 -16.13
N LEU A 181 -13.77 -12.21 -16.62
CA LEU A 181 -12.65 -12.72 -17.41
C LEU A 181 -12.46 -11.88 -18.68
N ALA A 182 -13.54 -11.57 -19.41
CA ALA A 182 -13.49 -10.73 -20.59
C ALA A 182 -12.93 -9.33 -20.27
N ARG A 183 -13.36 -8.72 -19.15
CA ARG A 183 -12.79 -7.46 -18.62
C ARG A 183 -11.29 -7.58 -18.33
N GLN A 184 -10.86 -8.65 -17.67
CA GLN A 184 -9.45 -8.88 -17.31
C GLN A 184 -8.56 -9.30 -18.50
N THR A 185 -9.16 -9.65 -19.64
CA THR A 185 -8.43 -9.97 -20.88
C THR A 185 -8.56 -8.89 -21.95
N ALA A 186 -9.25 -7.78 -21.65
CA ALA A 186 -9.38 -6.67 -22.58
C ALA A 186 -8.00 -6.10 -22.95
N PRO A 187 -7.79 -5.72 -24.22
CA PRO A 187 -6.54 -5.11 -24.64
C PRO A 187 -6.34 -3.76 -23.93
N LEU A 188 -5.08 -3.32 -23.83
CA LEU A 188 -4.74 -2.10 -23.11
C LEU A 188 -5.40 -0.87 -23.74
N SER A 189 -5.49 -0.81 -25.06
CA SER A 189 -6.17 0.25 -25.80
C SER A 189 -7.64 0.40 -25.41
N HIS A 190 -8.33 -0.71 -25.11
CA HIS A 190 -9.72 -0.70 -24.66
C HIS A 190 -9.85 -0.02 -23.29
N GLU A 191 -9.05 -0.42 -22.31
CA GLU A 191 -9.11 0.14 -20.96
C GLU A 191 -8.65 1.60 -20.92
N MET A 192 -7.63 1.96 -21.70
CA MET A 192 -7.22 3.36 -21.87
C MET A 192 -8.35 4.21 -22.46
N ALA A 193 -9.04 3.74 -23.51
CA ALA A 193 -10.15 4.47 -24.13
C ALA A 193 -11.32 4.64 -23.16
N ARG A 194 -11.61 3.60 -22.36
CA ARG A 194 -12.63 3.63 -21.31
C ARG A 194 -12.33 4.69 -20.26
N TRP A 195 -11.09 4.77 -19.77
CA TRP A 195 -10.68 5.81 -18.81
C TRP A 195 -10.69 7.21 -19.41
N MET A 196 -10.21 7.36 -20.65
CA MET A 196 -10.16 8.65 -21.33
C MET A 196 -11.54 9.20 -21.69
N SER A 197 -12.53 8.34 -21.93
CA SER A 197 -13.93 8.78 -22.13
C SER A 197 -14.52 9.54 -20.93
N ARG A 198 -13.91 9.39 -19.74
CA ARG A 198 -14.31 10.09 -18.52
C ARG A 198 -13.58 11.41 -18.30
N ASP A 199 -12.48 11.66 -19.00
CA ASP A 199 -11.76 12.93 -18.94
C ASP A 199 -12.04 13.75 -20.20
N GLN A 200 -12.77 14.85 -20.03
CA GLN A 200 -13.11 15.77 -21.13
C GLN A 200 -11.88 16.44 -21.78
N ARG A 201 -10.70 16.34 -21.16
CA ARG A 201 -9.43 16.88 -21.66
C ARG A 201 -8.57 15.84 -22.38
N ALA A 202 -8.95 14.56 -22.36
CA ALA A 202 -8.15 13.50 -22.95
C ALA A 202 -8.28 13.49 -24.49
N PRO A 203 -7.23 13.07 -25.22
CA PRO A 203 -7.28 12.98 -26.69
C PRO A 203 -8.36 11.99 -27.17
N ALA A 204 -9.00 12.27 -28.30
CA ALA A 204 -10.14 11.48 -28.77
C ALA A 204 -9.79 10.07 -29.29
N ALA A 205 -8.52 9.78 -29.53
CA ALA A 205 -8.05 8.50 -30.06
C ALA A 205 -6.92 7.94 -29.19
N VAL A 206 -7.14 6.74 -28.67
CA VAL A 206 -6.12 5.92 -28.02
C VAL A 206 -5.47 5.04 -29.08
N SER A 207 -4.14 5.01 -29.10
CA SER A 207 -3.39 4.14 -29.99
C SER A 207 -3.42 2.69 -29.49
N ASP A 208 -3.64 1.75 -30.41
CA ASP A 208 -3.55 0.29 -30.22
C ASP A 208 -2.10 -0.22 -30.25
N THR A 209 -1.12 0.67 -30.44
CA THR A 209 0.30 0.31 -30.62
C THR A 209 0.91 -0.41 -29.41
N PHE A 210 0.29 -0.32 -28.23
CA PHE A 210 0.78 -0.98 -27.01
C PHE A 210 0.16 -2.36 -26.78
N ASP A 211 -0.85 -2.78 -27.52
CA ASP A 211 -1.56 -4.04 -27.26
C ASP A 211 -0.68 -5.28 -27.53
N GLU A 212 0.31 -5.14 -28.41
CA GLU A 212 1.27 -6.19 -28.74
C GLU A 212 2.45 -6.30 -27.75
N ASP A 213 2.54 -5.39 -26.77
CA ASP A 213 3.61 -5.44 -25.77
C ASP A 213 3.32 -6.57 -24.75
N PRO A 214 4.29 -7.46 -24.48
CA PRO A 214 4.08 -8.63 -23.63
C PRO A 214 3.68 -8.28 -22.18
N LEU A 215 4.01 -7.08 -21.71
CA LEU A 215 3.66 -6.63 -20.35
C LEU A 215 2.40 -5.73 -20.31
N ALA A 216 1.88 -5.30 -21.46
CA ALA A 216 0.66 -4.48 -21.54
C ALA A 216 -0.58 -5.12 -20.89
N PRO A 217 -0.83 -6.45 -20.97
CA PRO A 217 -1.98 -7.06 -20.31
C PRO A 217 -1.99 -6.84 -18.79
N ALA A 218 -0.83 -6.74 -18.15
CA ALA A 218 -0.76 -6.48 -16.72
C ALA A 218 -1.26 -5.07 -16.38
N PHE A 219 -0.86 -4.08 -17.18
CA PHE A 219 -1.34 -2.71 -17.01
C PHE A 219 -2.82 -2.58 -17.36
N ALA A 220 -3.31 -3.26 -18.41
CA ALA A 220 -4.73 -3.30 -18.75
C ALA A 220 -5.58 -3.83 -17.58
N ARG A 221 -5.17 -4.95 -16.98
CA ARG A 221 -5.85 -5.52 -15.79
C ARG A 221 -5.84 -4.58 -14.59
N LEU A 222 -4.73 -3.88 -14.35
CA LEU A 222 -4.64 -2.90 -13.28
C LEU A 222 -5.64 -1.76 -13.51
N LEU A 223 -5.72 -1.22 -14.72
CA LEU A 223 -6.68 -0.18 -15.08
C LEU A 223 -8.13 -0.65 -14.95
N ALA A 224 -8.42 -1.89 -15.35
CA ALA A 224 -9.75 -2.48 -15.22
C ALA A 224 -10.16 -2.58 -13.74
N ARG A 225 -9.29 -3.09 -12.86
CA ARG A 225 -9.59 -3.23 -11.42
C ARG A 225 -9.65 -1.90 -10.68
N LEU A 226 -8.92 -0.87 -11.13
CA LEU A 226 -9.06 0.49 -10.61
C LEU A 226 -10.44 1.12 -10.89
N HIS A 227 -11.20 0.54 -11.82
CA HIS A 227 -12.51 1.00 -12.22
C HIS A 227 -13.62 0.53 -11.29
N GLU A 228 -13.39 -0.51 -10.50
CA GLU A 228 -14.38 -1.06 -9.57
C GLU A 228 -14.77 0.01 -8.53
N PRO A 229 -16.03 0.48 -8.51
CA PRO A 229 -16.47 1.43 -7.52
C PRO A 229 -16.50 0.74 -6.15
N GLY A 230 -15.71 1.23 -5.20
CA GLY A 230 -15.95 0.90 -3.80
C GLY A 230 -17.36 1.32 -3.37
N PRO A 231 -17.88 0.80 -2.25
CA PRO A 231 -19.29 0.95 -1.83
C PRO A 231 -19.76 2.42 -1.64
N GLU A 232 -18.85 3.40 -1.62
CA GLU A 232 -19.17 4.84 -1.56
C GLU A 232 -18.39 5.66 -2.61
N GLY A 233 -18.39 5.22 -3.88
CA GLY A 233 -17.76 5.94 -4.98
C GLY A 233 -18.39 7.31 -5.26
N SER A 234 -17.96 8.36 -4.57
CA SER A 234 -18.32 9.74 -4.94
C SER A 234 -17.78 10.06 -6.35
N SER A 235 -18.58 10.72 -7.20
CA SER A 235 -18.22 11.11 -8.59
C SER A 235 -16.83 11.75 -8.68
N THR A 236 -16.47 12.54 -7.66
CA THR A 236 -15.22 13.31 -7.61
C THR A 236 -13.95 12.46 -7.53
N ALA A 237 -13.96 11.33 -6.82
CA ALA A 237 -12.80 10.45 -6.69
C ALA A 237 -12.51 9.69 -8.00
N VAL A 238 -13.58 9.31 -8.71
CA VAL A 238 -13.49 8.66 -10.02
C VAL A 238 -12.97 9.62 -11.08
N GLU A 239 -13.42 10.88 -11.07
CA GLU A 239 -12.93 11.94 -11.96
C GLU A 239 -11.44 12.25 -11.72
N GLN A 240 -11.02 12.35 -10.45
CA GLN A 240 -9.62 12.55 -10.10
C GLN A 240 -8.74 11.39 -10.59
N ARG A 241 -9.21 10.15 -10.42
CA ARG A 241 -8.51 8.95 -10.89
C ARG A 241 -8.42 8.90 -12.42
N ALA A 242 -9.48 9.32 -13.13
CA ALA A 242 -9.44 9.42 -14.59
C ALA A 242 -8.37 10.40 -15.08
N GLY A 243 -8.24 11.57 -14.45
CA GLY A 243 -7.17 12.53 -14.76
C GLY A 243 -5.78 11.97 -14.49
N GLN A 244 -5.61 11.18 -13.42
CA GLN A 244 -4.35 10.50 -13.11
C GLN A 244 -4.00 9.43 -14.15
N VAL A 245 -4.98 8.63 -14.60
CA VAL A 245 -4.77 7.63 -15.65
C VAL A 245 -4.41 8.31 -16.97
N ALA A 246 -5.12 9.37 -17.36
CA ALA A 246 -4.81 10.13 -18.57
C ALA A 246 -3.38 10.70 -18.56
N PHE A 247 -2.94 11.20 -17.39
CA PHE A 247 -1.57 11.67 -17.20
C PHE A 247 -0.51 10.56 -17.40
N VAL A 248 -0.75 9.36 -16.86
CA VAL A 248 0.13 8.19 -17.06
C VAL A 248 0.17 7.79 -18.53
N VAL A 249 -1.00 7.69 -19.17
CA VAL A 249 -1.15 7.31 -20.58
C VAL A 249 -0.38 8.26 -21.51
N ASP A 250 -0.51 9.56 -21.30
CA ASP A 250 0.24 10.55 -22.08
C ASP A 250 1.76 10.36 -21.90
N ALA A 251 2.23 10.11 -20.67
CA ALA A 251 3.64 9.93 -20.39
C ALA A 251 4.25 8.69 -21.05
N ILE A 252 3.60 7.52 -20.93
CA ILE A 252 4.10 6.26 -21.51
C ILE A 252 4.07 6.25 -23.05
N SER A 253 3.22 7.10 -23.64
CA SER A 253 3.17 7.26 -25.09
C SER A 253 4.40 7.96 -25.66
N ARG A 254 5.09 8.76 -24.84
CA ARG A 254 6.25 9.58 -25.24
C ARG A 254 7.59 8.95 -24.87
N ASN A 255 7.61 7.94 -23.99
CA ASN A 255 8.84 7.35 -23.50
C ASN A 255 8.73 5.82 -23.35
N SER A 256 9.57 5.07 -24.08
CA SER A 256 9.60 3.61 -24.07
C SER A 256 10.06 3.03 -22.75
N ASP A 257 11.08 3.63 -22.13
CA ASP A 257 11.70 3.10 -20.91
C ASP A 257 10.75 3.28 -19.72
N LEU A 258 10.07 4.43 -19.67
CA LEU A 258 8.99 4.69 -18.72
C LEU A 258 7.84 3.71 -18.92
N ARG A 259 7.46 3.42 -20.18
CA ARG A 259 6.38 2.48 -20.48
C ARG A 259 6.71 1.08 -19.96
N GLU A 260 7.93 0.59 -20.22
CA GLU A 260 8.40 -0.70 -19.71
C GLU A 260 8.37 -0.72 -18.18
N GLN A 261 8.87 0.33 -17.52
CA GLN A 261 8.84 0.45 -16.06
C GLN A 261 7.41 0.43 -15.51
N VAL A 262 6.48 1.18 -16.12
CA VAL A 262 5.07 1.21 -15.72
C VAL A 262 4.43 -0.17 -15.85
N PHE A 263 4.70 -0.88 -16.94
CA PHE A 263 4.15 -2.23 -17.16
C PHE A 263 4.70 -3.24 -16.15
N LEU A 264 5.99 -3.16 -15.81
CA LEU A 264 6.60 -3.97 -14.77
C LEU A 264 6.00 -3.68 -13.38
N ILE A 265 5.83 -2.40 -13.03
CA ILE A 265 5.17 -2.03 -11.76
C ILE A 265 3.75 -2.61 -11.73
N ALA A 266 3.00 -2.48 -12.82
CA ALA A 266 1.65 -3.02 -12.92
C ALA A 266 1.62 -4.54 -12.72
N GLN A 267 2.58 -5.28 -13.30
CA GLN A 267 2.69 -6.72 -13.09
C GLN A 267 2.89 -7.09 -11.62
N THR A 268 3.74 -6.35 -10.89
CA THR A 268 3.96 -6.58 -9.46
C THR A 268 2.78 -6.18 -8.58
N ALA A 269 1.94 -5.25 -9.05
CA ALA A 269 0.79 -4.72 -8.33
C ALA A 269 -0.46 -5.62 -8.41
N LEU A 270 -0.51 -6.52 -9.41
CA LEU A 270 -1.60 -7.48 -9.57
C LEU A 270 -1.52 -8.61 -8.53
N GLY A 271 -1.76 -8.27 -7.26
CA GLY A 271 -2.03 -9.22 -6.18
C GLY A 271 -3.53 -9.46 -5.98
N SER A 272 -3.90 -10.25 -4.96
CA SER A 272 -5.31 -10.57 -4.65
C SER A 272 -6.12 -9.39 -4.09
N CYS A 273 -5.48 -8.47 -3.35
CA CYS A 273 -6.17 -7.41 -2.59
C CYS A 273 -6.16 -6.04 -3.29
N GLN A 274 -7.12 -5.19 -2.93
CA GLN A 274 -7.30 -3.83 -3.47
C GLN A 274 -6.15 -2.88 -3.10
N ASP A 275 -5.51 -3.05 -1.94
CA ASP A 275 -4.39 -2.21 -1.50
C ASP A 275 -3.16 -2.37 -2.40
N ASN A 276 -2.94 -3.57 -2.93
CA ASN A 276 -1.85 -3.85 -3.88
C ASN A 276 -2.04 -3.04 -5.17
N LEU A 277 -3.29 -2.87 -5.61
CA LEU A 277 -3.62 -2.09 -6.80
C LEU A 277 -3.39 -0.60 -6.58
N LEU A 278 -3.86 -0.06 -5.45
CA LEU A 278 -3.72 1.36 -5.14
C LEU A 278 -2.27 1.74 -4.89
N GLU A 279 -1.53 0.92 -4.15
CA GLU A 279 -0.09 1.09 -3.95
C GLU A 279 0.67 0.97 -5.27
N GLY A 280 0.33 -0.03 -6.11
CA GLY A 280 0.91 -0.18 -7.43
C GLY A 280 0.67 1.02 -8.34
N PHE A 281 -0.56 1.53 -8.37
CA PHE A 281 -0.89 2.72 -9.13
C PHE A 281 -0.21 3.99 -8.59
N SER A 282 -0.05 4.10 -7.27
CA SER A 282 0.74 5.16 -6.64
C SER A 282 2.21 5.10 -7.10
N LYS A 283 2.82 3.91 -7.15
CA LYS A 283 4.18 3.73 -7.68
C LYS A 283 4.30 4.11 -9.15
N ILE A 284 3.31 3.79 -9.98
CA ILE A 284 3.25 4.24 -11.38
C ILE A 284 3.23 5.77 -11.45
N LEU A 285 2.38 6.41 -10.65
CA LEU A 285 2.27 7.87 -10.59
C LEU A 285 3.55 8.56 -10.09
N LEU A 286 4.28 7.94 -9.18
CA LEU A 286 5.58 8.42 -8.71
C LEU A 286 6.64 8.25 -9.81
N ALA A 287 6.72 7.09 -10.44
CA ALA A 287 7.67 6.82 -11.52
C ALA A 287 7.50 7.79 -12.70
N VAL A 288 6.25 8.08 -13.11
CA VAL A 288 5.97 9.06 -14.16
C VAL A 288 6.44 10.47 -13.76
N ARG A 289 6.16 10.90 -12.53
CA ARG A 289 6.58 12.22 -12.04
C ARG A 289 8.09 12.33 -11.91
N ASP A 290 8.74 11.28 -11.43
CA ASP A 290 10.20 11.22 -11.31
C ASP A 290 10.86 11.29 -12.68
N HIS A 291 10.29 10.62 -13.69
CA HIS A 291 10.78 10.68 -15.06
C HIS A 291 10.66 12.10 -15.64
N GLN A 292 9.49 12.73 -15.47
CA GLN A 292 9.24 14.07 -15.99
C GLN A 292 10.07 15.16 -15.28
N MET A 293 10.49 14.95 -14.04
CA MET A 293 11.16 15.96 -13.21
C MET A 293 12.33 16.65 -13.93
N VAL A 294 13.20 15.88 -14.59
CA VAL A 294 14.38 16.45 -15.26
C VAL A 294 13.99 17.33 -16.45
N ASP A 295 12.98 16.91 -17.21
CA ASP A 295 12.50 17.67 -18.36
C ASP A 295 11.74 18.93 -17.94
N GLU A 296 11.00 18.87 -16.82
CA GLU A 296 10.36 20.03 -16.19
C GLU A 296 11.38 21.08 -15.72
N ILE A 297 12.50 20.64 -15.15
CA ILE A 297 13.63 21.50 -14.78
C ILE A 297 14.23 22.15 -16.03
N ARG A 298 14.54 21.35 -17.07
CA ARG A 298 15.11 21.85 -18.33
C ARG A 298 14.19 22.86 -19.03
N ALA A 299 12.89 22.66 -18.93
CA ALA A 299 11.88 23.57 -19.47
C ALA A 299 11.64 24.82 -18.59
N GLY A 300 12.29 24.93 -17.43
CA GLY A 300 12.14 26.03 -16.49
C GLY A 300 10.79 26.06 -15.78
N ARG A 301 10.05 24.95 -15.78
CA ARG A 301 8.76 24.81 -15.06
C ARG A 301 8.95 24.45 -13.59
N VAL A 302 10.06 23.80 -13.27
CA VAL A 302 10.50 23.49 -11.90
C VAL A 302 11.77 24.29 -11.58
N ASP A 303 11.70 25.12 -10.54
CA ASP A 303 12.87 25.83 -10.02
C ASP A 303 13.62 25.02 -8.95
N ALA A 304 14.76 25.55 -8.49
CA ALA A 304 15.59 24.89 -7.49
C ALA A 304 14.82 24.65 -6.16
N ALA A 305 13.99 25.58 -5.71
CA ALA A 305 13.27 25.45 -4.45
C ALA A 305 12.20 24.35 -4.54
N GLN A 306 11.47 24.29 -5.66
CA GLN A 306 10.51 23.23 -5.94
C GLN A 306 11.19 21.87 -6.05
N PHE A 307 12.35 21.79 -6.71
CA PHE A 307 13.13 20.56 -6.82
C PHE A 307 13.65 20.06 -5.47
N HIS A 308 14.20 20.96 -4.63
CA HIS A 308 14.61 20.60 -3.27
C HIS A 308 13.44 20.19 -2.38
N ARG A 309 12.26 20.80 -2.55
CA ARG A 309 11.05 20.34 -1.89
C ARG A 309 10.73 18.91 -2.32
N TRP A 310 10.59 18.65 -3.63
CA TRP A 310 10.33 17.31 -4.18
C TRP A 310 11.32 16.27 -3.63
N ALA A 311 12.61 16.59 -3.63
CA ALA A 311 13.65 15.74 -3.08
C ALA A 311 13.41 15.38 -1.60
N GLY A 312 13.03 16.37 -0.79
CA GLY A 312 12.61 16.16 0.60
C GLY A 312 11.34 15.31 0.74
N GLN A 313 10.39 15.42 -0.19
CA GLN A 313 9.18 14.57 -0.20
C GLN A 313 9.54 13.11 -0.49
N GLN A 314 10.45 12.86 -1.46
CA GLN A 314 10.93 11.51 -1.77
C GLN A 314 11.63 10.85 -0.58
N LEU A 315 12.49 11.59 0.11
CA LEU A 315 13.15 11.10 1.32
C LEU A 315 12.12 10.70 2.39
N ARG A 316 11.16 11.57 2.70
CA ARG A 316 10.15 11.28 3.73
C ARG A 316 9.27 10.10 3.37
N LEU A 317 8.94 9.92 2.09
CA LEU A 317 8.22 8.74 1.62
C LEU A 317 9.03 7.45 1.84
N SER A 318 10.30 7.44 1.43
CA SER A 318 11.20 6.29 1.62
C SER A 318 11.42 5.96 3.10
N LEU A 319 11.60 6.99 3.94
CA LEU A 319 11.70 6.84 5.39
C LEU A 319 10.40 6.29 5.98
N LEU A 320 9.23 6.75 5.53
CA LEU A 320 7.95 6.24 6.01
C LEU A 320 7.78 4.75 5.68
N GLU A 321 8.09 4.33 4.45
CA GLU A 321 8.04 2.91 4.05
C GLU A 321 8.95 2.04 4.93
N SER A 322 10.16 2.54 5.20
CA SER A 322 11.13 1.89 6.08
C SER A 322 10.66 1.83 7.54
N GLU A 323 10.10 2.92 8.07
CA GLU A 323 9.57 2.98 9.43
C GLU A 323 8.37 2.08 9.64
N VAL A 324 7.47 1.99 8.65
CA VAL A 324 6.35 1.05 8.70
C VAL A 324 6.86 -0.38 8.72
N THR A 325 7.81 -0.72 7.85
CA THR A 325 8.42 -2.06 7.85
C THR A 325 9.06 -2.38 9.20
N ARG A 326 9.76 -1.42 9.80
CA ARG A 326 10.35 -1.58 11.14
C ARG A 326 9.30 -1.66 12.24
N PHE A 327 8.20 -0.92 12.13
CA PHE A 327 7.06 -1.02 13.04
C PHE A 327 6.45 -2.42 12.99
N ILE A 328 6.15 -2.94 11.80
CA ILE A 328 5.59 -4.30 11.62
C ILE A 328 6.53 -5.33 12.24
N HIS A 329 7.84 -5.23 11.97
CA HIS A 329 8.83 -6.13 12.55
C HIS A 329 8.83 -6.07 14.09
N ARG A 330 8.86 -4.87 14.68
CA ARG A 330 8.83 -4.68 16.14
C ARG A 330 7.57 -5.25 16.78
N GLU A 331 6.41 -5.01 16.17
CA GLU A 331 5.14 -5.56 16.67
C GLU A 331 5.13 -7.09 16.61
N LEU A 332 5.62 -7.69 15.53
CA LEU A 332 5.70 -9.16 15.41
C LEU A 332 6.60 -9.82 16.46
N GLN A 333 7.61 -9.10 16.97
CA GLN A 333 8.48 -9.57 18.06
C GLN A 333 7.84 -9.47 19.44
N ARG A 334 6.69 -8.80 19.59
CA ARG A 334 6.03 -8.67 20.89
C ARG A 334 5.41 -9.99 21.36
N PRO A 335 5.73 -10.44 22.59
CA PRO A 335 5.19 -11.69 23.12
C PRO A 335 3.70 -11.59 23.45
N ASP A 336 3.21 -10.39 23.75
CA ASP A 336 1.83 -10.06 24.10
C ASP A 336 0.95 -9.71 22.89
N LEU A 337 1.48 -9.85 21.66
CA LEU A 337 0.74 -9.52 20.44
C LEU A 337 -0.49 -10.43 20.27
N GLN A 338 -1.65 -9.81 20.08
CA GLN A 338 -2.90 -10.54 19.87
C GLN A 338 -2.81 -11.45 18.62
N PRO A 339 -3.32 -12.69 18.66
CA PRO A 339 -3.20 -13.64 17.54
C PRO A 339 -3.77 -13.13 16.21
N TRP A 340 -4.88 -12.40 16.25
CA TRP A 340 -5.48 -11.80 15.05
C TRP A 340 -4.58 -10.73 14.44
N LEU A 341 -3.97 -9.88 15.29
CA LEU A 341 -3.10 -8.79 14.86
C LEU A 341 -1.81 -9.33 14.25
N ARG A 342 -1.25 -10.39 14.83
CA ARG A 342 -0.11 -11.12 14.26
C ARG A 342 -0.44 -11.66 12.87
N LYS A 343 -1.60 -12.30 12.73
CA LYS A 343 -2.07 -12.87 11.44
C LYS A 343 -2.21 -11.77 10.39
N HIS A 344 -2.81 -10.64 10.74
CA HIS A 344 -3.02 -9.52 9.83
C HIS A 344 -1.69 -8.85 9.43
N LEU A 345 -0.82 -8.52 10.39
CA LEU A 345 0.53 -7.98 10.10
C LEU A 345 1.40 -8.89 9.22
N THR A 346 1.19 -10.20 9.29
CA THR A 346 1.94 -11.18 8.47
C THR A 346 1.34 -11.35 7.08
N ARG A 347 0.01 -11.23 6.93
CA ARG A 347 -0.69 -11.51 5.66
C ARG A 347 -0.95 -10.25 4.84
N GLU A 348 -1.19 -9.12 5.49
CA GLU A 348 -1.61 -7.84 4.90
C GLU A 348 -0.70 -6.69 5.36
N PRO A 349 0.64 -6.80 5.22
CA PRO A 349 1.55 -5.72 5.62
C PRO A 349 1.36 -4.44 4.79
N LEU A 350 0.85 -4.58 3.55
CA LEU A 350 0.60 -3.46 2.66
C LEU A 350 -0.60 -2.60 3.10
N GLU A 351 -1.61 -3.18 3.74
CA GLU A 351 -2.71 -2.39 4.33
C GLU A 351 -2.19 -1.43 5.41
N THR A 352 -1.26 -1.92 6.23
CA THR A 352 -0.60 -1.10 7.26
C THR A 352 0.20 0.04 6.61
N LEU A 353 0.90 -0.23 5.51
CA LEU A 353 1.65 0.79 4.76
C LEU A 353 0.75 1.84 4.12
N VAL A 354 -0.29 1.40 3.40
CA VAL A 354 -1.19 2.32 2.71
C VAL A 354 -1.93 3.21 3.73
N HIS A 355 -2.38 2.65 4.85
CA HIS A 355 -2.97 3.44 5.92
C HIS A 355 -1.99 4.49 6.48
N ALA A 356 -0.71 4.13 6.69
CA ALA A 356 0.29 5.09 7.14
C ALA A 356 0.52 6.21 6.12
N LYS A 357 0.63 5.87 4.82
CA LYS A 357 0.80 6.83 3.71
C LYS A 357 -0.36 7.82 3.64
N GLU A 358 -1.59 7.33 3.76
CA GLU A 358 -2.77 8.19 3.75
C GLU A 358 -2.86 9.07 4.99
N ALA A 359 -2.71 8.48 6.19
CA ALA A 359 -2.82 9.21 7.45
C ALA A 359 -1.74 10.29 7.64
N LEU A 360 -0.56 10.09 7.03
CA LEU A 360 0.59 11.00 7.16
C LEU A 360 0.86 11.85 5.92
N ARG A 361 0.07 11.72 4.84
CA ARG A 361 0.32 12.41 3.56
C ARG A 361 0.55 13.90 3.72
N GLU A 362 -0.38 14.59 4.36
CA GLU A 362 -0.31 16.04 4.55
C GLU A 362 0.73 16.44 5.60
N ARG A 363 0.82 15.65 6.68
CA ARG A 363 1.71 15.93 7.82
C ARG A 363 3.19 15.80 7.47
N LEU A 364 3.52 14.87 6.58
CA LEU A 364 4.87 14.66 6.08
C LEU A 364 5.13 15.38 4.75
N ASP A 365 4.13 16.06 4.16
CA ASP A 365 4.23 16.66 2.83
C ASP A 365 4.76 15.61 1.82
N LEU A 366 4.06 14.47 1.73
CA LEU A 366 4.40 13.40 0.79
C LEU A 366 4.04 13.80 -0.66
N PRO A 367 4.65 13.19 -1.69
CA PRO A 367 4.38 13.55 -3.08
C PRO A 367 2.90 13.37 -3.49
N ASP A 368 2.40 14.19 -4.42
CA ASP A 368 1.00 14.15 -4.92
C ASP A 368 0.59 12.82 -5.61
N GLY A 369 1.55 11.94 -5.88
CA GLY A 369 1.33 10.58 -6.39
C GLY A 369 1.09 9.53 -5.31
N THR A 370 1.27 9.89 -4.04
CA THR A 370 1.08 8.98 -2.89
C THR A 370 -0.39 8.59 -2.75
N VAL A 371 -0.65 7.32 -2.38
CA VAL A 371 -2.00 6.76 -2.20
C VAL A 371 -2.93 7.71 -1.42
N SER A 372 -4.17 7.84 -1.88
CA SER A 372 -5.22 8.61 -1.22
C SER A 372 -6.62 8.14 -1.59
N GLY A 373 -7.58 8.37 -0.70
CA GLY A 373 -9.00 8.15 -0.95
C GLY A 373 -9.50 6.79 -0.46
N MET A 374 -8.82 6.15 0.50
CA MET A 374 -9.36 4.96 1.17
C MET A 374 -10.21 5.38 2.36
N THR A 375 -11.50 5.57 2.10
CA THR A 375 -12.47 5.93 3.16
C THR A 375 -12.85 4.74 4.05
N ALA A 376 -12.38 3.53 3.76
CA ALA A 376 -12.77 2.32 4.48
C ALA A 376 -11.57 1.40 4.79
N LEU A 377 -10.80 1.73 5.82
CA LEU A 377 -10.08 0.71 6.60
C LEU A 377 -10.63 0.70 8.02
N GLN A 378 -11.70 -0.07 8.22
CA GLN A 378 -12.37 -0.21 9.53
C GLN A 378 -11.56 -1.05 10.54
N ILE A 379 -10.39 -1.58 10.16
CA ILE A 379 -9.49 -2.31 11.08
C ILE A 379 -8.06 -1.80 10.88
N SER A 380 -7.78 -0.60 11.39
CA SER A 380 -6.42 -0.08 11.37
C SER A 380 -5.57 -0.71 12.48
N VAL A 381 -4.44 -1.35 12.10
CA VAL A 381 -3.38 -1.74 13.03
C VAL A 381 -2.71 -0.52 13.69
N LEU A 382 -2.73 0.61 13.00
CA LEU A 382 -2.07 1.83 13.45
C LEU A 382 -3.06 2.67 14.25
N ASP A 383 -2.92 2.62 15.58
CA ASP A 383 -3.60 3.57 16.44
C ASP A 383 -2.99 4.99 16.29
N PRO A 384 -3.66 6.04 16.80
CA PRO A 384 -3.16 7.41 16.70
C PRO A 384 -1.77 7.63 17.32
N ARG A 385 -1.35 6.81 18.30
CA ARG A 385 -0.02 6.89 18.90
C ARG A 385 1.03 6.31 17.95
N HIS A 386 0.73 5.20 17.27
CA HIS A 386 1.58 4.64 16.22
C HIS A 386 1.78 5.65 15.09
N ILE A 387 0.71 6.29 14.62
CA ILE A 387 0.79 7.34 13.58
C ILE A 387 1.68 8.51 14.02
N ALA A 388 1.51 9.01 15.25
CA ALA A 388 2.35 10.08 15.79
C ALA A 388 3.82 9.65 15.95
N ALA A 389 4.08 8.40 16.35
CA ALA A 389 5.42 7.86 16.48
C ALA A 389 6.13 7.73 15.12
N LEU A 390 5.41 7.24 14.10
CA LEU A 390 5.90 7.18 12.72
C LEU A 390 6.25 8.57 12.19
N GLU A 391 5.34 9.54 12.34
CA GLU A 391 5.60 10.93 11.95
C GLU A 391 6.87 11.48 12.61
N HIS A 392 6.98 11.32 13.94
CA HIS A 392 8.12 11.83 14.69
C HIS A 392 9.43 11.18 14.25
N ALA A 393 9.43 9.86 14.01
CA ALA A 393 10.60 9.13 13.53
C ALA A 393 11.04 9.57 12.13
N VAL A 394 10.08 9.74 11.21
CA VAL A 394 10.35 10.21 9.85
C VAL A 394 10.88 11.63 9.85
N LEU A 395 10.23 12.56 10.56
CA LEU A 395 10.69 13.95 10.65
C LEU A 395 12.03 14.10 11.37
N GLY A 396 12.32 13.22 12.34
CA GLY A 396 13.61 13.16 13.02
C GLY A 396 14.73 12.78 12.06
N GLN A 397 14.56 11.70 11.31
CA GLN A 397 15.54 11.24 10.31
C GLN A 397 15.65 12.18 9.11
N ALA A 398 14.55 12.76 8.64
CA ALA A 398 14.58 13.70 7.51
C ALA A 398 15.32 15.01 7.83
N ARG A 399 15.57 15.31 9.10
CA ARG A 399 16.38 16.46 9.55
C ARG A 399 17.86 16.14 9.70
N ASP A 400 18.23 14.86 9.66
CA ASP A 400 19.62 14.44 9.72
C ASP A 400 20.30 14.71 8.36
N PRO A 401 21.33 15.58 8.31
CA PRO A 401 22.03 15.90 7.07
C PRO A 401 22.71 14.68 6.43
N ASP A 402 23.18 13.73 7.25
CA ASP A 402 23.89 12.54 6.76
C ASP A 402 22.89 11.60 6.06
N THR A 403 21.75 11.31 6.71
CA THR A 403 20.64 10.55 6.11
C THR A 403 20.15 11.20 4.81
N TYR A 404 19.97 12.53 4.80
CA TYR A 404 19.55 13.26 3.60
C TYR A 404 20.60 13.15 2.49
N GLY A 405 21.88 13.38 2.81
CA GLY A 405 22.98 13.32 1.85
C GLY A 405 23.16 11.94 1.23
N GLU A 406 23.14 10.87 2.04
CA GLU A 406 23.26 9.48 1.58
C GLU A 406 22.13 9.13 0.61
N PHE A 407 20.89 9.40 0.99
CA PHE A 407 19.71 9.11 0.16
C PHE A 407 19.74 9.87 -1.17
N MET A 408 20.05 11.17 -1.14
CA MET A 408 20.14 11.99 -2.35
C MET A 408 21.22 11.51 -3.31
N MET A 409 22.40 11.17 -2.80
CA MET A 409 23.50 10.69 -3.64
C MET A 409 23.20 9.36 -4.35
N GLY A 410 22.32 8.53 -3.77
CA GLY A 410 21.81 7.31 -4.38
C GLY A 410 20.64 7.51 -5.36
N HIS A 411 19.99 8.69 -5.36
CA HIS A 411 18.78 8.92 -6.15
C HIS A 411 19.09 9.45 -7.56
N SER A 412 18.89 8.62 -8.58
CA SER A 412 19.24 8.94 -9.98
C SER A 412 18.58 10.22 -10.52
N THR A 413 17.27 10.37 -10.34
CA THR A 413 16.52 11.58 -10.75
C THR A 413 17.03 12.83 -10.07
N TRP A 414 17.36 12.75 -8.76
CA TRP A 414 17.91 13.89 -8.05
C TRP A 414 19.25 14.35 -8.67
N ARG A 415 20.14 13.40 -8.97
CA ARG A 415 21.42 13.69 -9.62
C ARG A 415 21.23 14.32 -10.99
N ALA A 416 20.37 13.75 -11.82
CA ALA A 416 20.05 14.28 -13.14
C ALA A 416 19.40 15.68 -13.08
N GLY A 417 18.53 15.92 -12.10
CA GLY A 417 17.94 17.23 -11.87
C GLY A 417 18.94 18.27 -11.39
N MET A 418 19.89 17.91 -10.51
CA MET A 418 21.01 18.79 -10.12
C MET A 418 21.88 19.16 -11.33
N GLN A 419 22.13 18.22 -12.24
CA GLN A 419 22.84 18.50 -13.48
C GLN A 419 22.05 19.48 -14.39
N ALA A 420 20.73 19.31 -14.48
CA ALA A 420 19.87 20.19 -15.24
C ALA A 420 19.75 21.60 -14.63
N LEU A 421 19.78 21.73 -13.30
CA LEU A 421 19.78 23.01 -12.59
C LEU A 421 21.11 23.77 -12.71
N HIS A 422 22.22 23.05 -12.83
CA HIS A 422 23.56 23.62 -12.88
C HIS A 422 24.32 23.23 -14.16
N PRO A 423 23.82 23.58 -15.35
CA PRO A 423 24.37 23.06 -16.61
C PRO A 423 25.84 23.46 -16.83
N ALA A 424 26.24 24.69 -16.48
CA ALA A 424 27.59 25.19 -16.72
C ALA A 424 28.72 24.37 -16.04
N PRO A 425 28.69 24.12 -14.71
CA PRO A 425 29.73 23.33 -14.06
C PRO A 425 29.78 21.87 -14.55
N PHE A 426 28.63 21.24 -14.83
CA PHE A 426 28.61 19.88 -15.36
C PHE A 426 29.09 19.80 -16.81
N GLN A 427 28.76 20.77 -17.66
CA GLN A 427 29.31 20.85 -19.02
C GLN A 427 30.84 20.98 -19.00
N ALA A 428 31.39 21.79 -18.10
CA ALA A 428 32.82 21.90 -17.93
C ALA A 428 33.46 20.58 -17.46
N LEU A 429 32.83 19.88 -16.51
CA LEU A 429 33.29 18.58 -16.04
C LEU A 429 33.25 17.52 -17.15
N HIS A 430 32.16 17.44 -17.91
CA HIS A 430 32.02 16.50 -19.02
C HIS A 430 33.02 16.80 -20.15
N ALA A 431 33.28 18.07 -20.46
CA ALA A 431 34.29 18.42 -21.45
C ALA A 431 35.71 17.98 -21.03
N LEU A 432 36.03 18.03 -19.74
CA LEU A 432 37.30 17.51 -19.22
C LEU A 432 37.36 15.98 -19.28
N ARG A 433 36.27 15.31 -18.95
CA ARG A 433 36.14 13.85 -19.07
C ARG A 433 36.31 13.39 -20.51
N ASP A 434 35.61 14.01 -21.44
CA ASP A 434 35.61 13.61 -22.85
C ASP A 434 36.96 13.89 -23.53
N ALA A 435 37.82 14.72 -22.91
CA ALA A 435 39.20 14.96 -23.33
C ALA A 435 40.23 14.01 -22.68
N ASP A 436 39.80 13.10 -21.80
CA ASP A 436 40.70 12.12 -21.17
C ASP A 436 41.27 11.15 -22.23
N PRO A 437 42.61 10.95 -22.28
CA PRO A 437 43.25 10.14 -23.30
C PRO A 437 42.67 8.73 -23.46
N ILE A 438 42.13 8.14 -22.38
CA ILE A 438 41.61 6.78 -22.44
C ILE A 438 40.40 6.62 -23.37
N PHE A 439 39.60 7.69 -23.55
CA PHE A 439 38.40 7.65 -24.40
C PHE A 439 38.73 7.87 -25.89
N VAL A 440 39.99 8.18 -26.22
CA VAL A 440 40.48 8.40 -27.59
C VAL A 440 41.50 7.32 -27.99
N GLU A 441 41.91 6.46 -27.06
CA GLU A 441 42.82 5.35 -27.30
C GLU A 441 42.13 4.22 -28.07
N ASP A 442 42.81 3.64 -29.05
CA ASP A 442 42.30 2.46 -29.76
C ASP A 442 42.28 1.24 -28.83
N ILE A 443 41.17 0.51 -28.82
CA ILE A 443 41.03 -0.71 -28.02
C ILE A 443 41.95 -1.79 -28.62
N PRO A 444 42.87 -2.40 -27.85
CA PRO A 444 43.73 -3.47 -28.35
C PRO A 444 42.93 -4.66 -28.91
N GLU A 445 43.46 -5.32 -29.93
CA GLU A 445 42.81 -6.50 -30.54
C GLU A 445 43.06 -7.78 -29.74
N ASP A 446 44.16 -7.85 -28.98
CA ASP A 446 44.51 -9.04 -28.20
C ASP A 446 43.83 -9.05 -26.83
N VAL A 447 43.52 -10.25 -26.34
CA VAL A 447 42.77 -10.45 -25.10
C VAL A 447 43.49 -9.86 -23.88
N ALA A 448 44.83 -9.90 -23.84
CA ALA A 448 45.59 -9.36 -22.72
C ALA A 448 45.57 -7.82 -22.73
N GLY A 449 45.74 -7.20 -23.90
CA GLY A 449 45.59 -5.76 -24.11
C GLY A 449 44.18 -5.27 -23.82
N GLN A 450 43.14 -6.02 -24.17
CA GLN A 450 41.75 -5.70 -23.83
C GLN A 450 41.51 -5.72 -22.32
N ALA A 451 42.08 -6.69 -21.62
CA ALA A 451 41.96 -6.79 -20.16
C ALA A 451 42.65 -5.61 -19.46
N ASP A 452 43.86 -5.23 -19.90
CA ASP A 452 44.58 -4.06 -19.38
C ASP A 452 43.82 -2.76 -19.66
N TYR A 453 43.38 -2.56 -20.91
CA TYR A 453 42.56 -1.41 -21.29
C TYR A 453 41.30 -1.31 -20.43
N ALA A 454 40.56 -2.41 -20.23
CA ALA A 454 39.36 -2.44 -19.41
C ALA A 454 39.64 -2.12 -17.92
N GLU A 455 40.79 -2.53 -17.38
CA GLU A 455 41.19 -2.15 -16.02
C GLU A 455 41.47 -0.65 -15.91
N ARG A 456 42.25 -0.09 -16.83
CA ARG A 456 42.54 1.35 -16.86
C ARG A 456 41.26 2.17 -17.08
N ALA A 457 40.39 1.75 -18.00
CA ALA A 457 39.13 2.43 -18.31
C ALA A 457 38.24 2.49 -17.07
N ARG A 458 38.11 1.40 -16.32
CA ARG A 458 37.36 1.37 -15.05
C ARG A 458 37.94 2.31 -13.99
N GLN A 459 39.26 2.41 -13.90
CA GLN A 459 39.91 3.34 -12.94
C GLN A 459 39.63 4.80 -13.32
N VAL A 460 39.69 5.14 -14.61
CA VAL A 460 39.37 6.48 -15.11
C VAL A 460 37.88 6.80 -14.94
N GLU A 461 36.98 5.89 -15.27
CA GLU A 461 35.54 6.04 -15.04
C GLU A 461 35.22 6.26 -13.55
N ALA A 462 35.85 5.48 -12.66
CA ALA A 462 35.69 5.64 -11.22
C ALA A 462 36.20 7.01 -10.74
N HIS A 463 37.32 7.49 -11.28
CA HIS A 463 37.83 8.83 -10.98
C HIS A 463 36.83 9.92 -11.39
N TRP A 464 36.32 9.89 -12.62
CA TRP A 464 35.34 10.86 -13.10
C TRP A 464 34.03 10.78 -12.33
N ARG A 465 33.61 9.58 -11.92
CA ARG A 465 32.45 9.40 -11.06
C ARG A 465 32.62 10.07 -9.70
N GLN A 466 33.81 9.95 -9.10
CA GLN A 466 34.13 10.64 -7.84
C GLN A 466 34.13 12.18 -8.00
N GLN A 467 34.61 12.70 -9.13
CA GLN A 467 34.58 14.14 -9.40
C GLN A 467 33.14 14.65 -9.57
N GLU A 468 32.28 13.90 -10.27
CA GLU A 468 30.86 14.22 -10.39
C GLU A 468 30.17 14.19 -9.01
N ASP A 469 30.45 13.17 -8.20
CA ASP A 469 29.92 13.06 -6.84
C ASP A 469 30.34 14.23 -5.95
N HIS A 470 31.60 14.64 -6.04
CA HIS A 470 32.11 15.78 -5.30
C HIS A 470 31.42 17.08 -5.73
N LEU A 471 31.27 17.30 -7.04
CA LEU A 471 30.56 18.48 -7.56
C LEU A 471 29.10 18.51 -7.10
N LEU A 472 28.40 17.37 -7.11
CA LEU A 472 27.03 17.26 -6.61
C LEU A 472 26.94 17.61 -5.12
N ARG A 473 27.85 17.07 -4.28
CA ARG A 473 27.89 17.36 -2.84
C ARG A 473 28.15 18.85 -2.55
N GLN A 474 29.05 19.47 -3.29
CA GLN A 474 29.32 20.89 -3.19
C GLN A 474 28.10 21.74 -3.56
N LEU A 475 27.47 21.45 -4.71
CA LEU A 475 26.29 22.19 -5.18
C LEU A 475 25.07 22.00 -4.27
N ALA A 476 24.92 20.81 -3.68
CA ALA A 476 23.89 20.50 -2.70
C ALA A 476 24.17 21.08 -1.31
N GLY A 477 25.37 21.61 -1.08
CA GLY A 477 25.79 22.19 0.20
C GLY A 477 26.13 21.17 1.28
N PHE A 478 26.24 19.87 0.97
CA PHE A 478 26.58 18.80 1.93
C PHE A 478 27.97 18.99 2.54
N ASP A 479 28.90 19.56 1.77
CA ASP A 479 30.28 19.81 2.21
C ASP A 479 30.44 21.14 2.97
N THR A 480 29.35 21.87 3.23
CA THR A 480 29.41 23.17 3.92
C THR A 480 29.38 22.96 5.44
N PRO A 481 30.46 23.22 6.19
CA PRO A 481 30.41 23.15 7.65
C PRO A 481 29.40 24.17 8.18
N ALA A 482 28.54 23.74 9.10
CA ALA A 482 27.61 24.63 9.79
C ALA A 482 28.37 25.85 10.35
N PRO A 483 27.84 27.08 10.22
CA PRO A 483 28.51 28.25 10.76
C PRO A 483 28.75 28.04 12.26
N PRO A 484 29.97 28.34 12.77
CA PRO A 484 30.27 28.14 14.18
C PRO A 484 29.27 28.94 14.99
N THR A 485 28.48 28.23 15.78
CA THR A 485 27.53 28.82 16.71
C THR A 485 28.33 29.77 17.61
N ALA A 486 28.01 31.06 17.54
CA ALA A 486 28.69 32.09 18.32
C ALA A 486 28.75 31.63 19.78
N ALA A 487 29.97 31.43 20.27
CA ALA A 487 30.23 31.04 21.64
C ALA A 487 29.47 32.00 22.57
N LYS A 488 28.62 31.44 23.42
CA LYS A 488 28.00 32.18 24.54
C LYS A 488 29.13 32.87 25.31
N PRO A 489 29.08 34.19 25.53
CA PRO A 489 30.08 34.85 26.36
C PRO A 489 30.02 34.26 27.77
N GLU A 490 31.18 33.82 28.27
CA GLU A 490 31.35 33.33 29.63
C GLU A 490 30.84 34.39 30.63
N PRO A 491 30.18 33.96 31.73
CA PRO A 491 29.77 34.88 32.76
C PRO A 491 31.02 35.43 33.46
N ALA A 492 31.15 36.75 33.45
CA ALA A 492 32.18 37.47 34.19
C ALA A 492 32.06 37.12 35.68
N THR A 493 33.12 36.52 36.22
CA THR A 493 33.33 36.39 37.66
C THR A 493 33.50 37.78 38.27
N ALA A 494 32.59 38.15 39.18
CA ALA A 494 32.77 39.20 40.17
C ALA A 494 32.24 38.72 41.53
#